data_AF-A0A6H0XY45-F1
#
_entry.id   AF-A0A6H0XY45-F1
#
_cell.length_a   1.000
_cell.length_b   1.000
_cell.length_c   1.000
_cell.angle_alpha   90.00
_cell.angle_beta   90.00
_cell.angle_gamma   90.00
#
_symmetry.space_group_name_H-M   'P 1'
#
loop_
_entity.id
_entity.type
_entity.pdbx_description
1 polymer ?
#
loop_
_entity_poly.entity_id
_entity_poly.type
_entity_poly.pdbx_seq_one_letter_code
_entity_poly.pdbx_strand_id
1 'polypeptide(L)'
;MPRRQPGEGKAAAEAAKREAAELFKPVQVQKIPFGVDPKTVLCQFFKKGACEKGKKCKFSHDLDVVRRTEKRSLYTDTREGDGEPEEEKKKDNMEDWDEEKLRSVVMSKHGNPKTTTDKVCKYFIEAVENQKYGWFWTCPNGGDKCMYKHSLPPGFVLKTKEQRAAEKALMDKSPLATLTLEDFLESERHKLTGTLTPVTPDTFAKWKKERIDKKVAEEEANKMKEATGKAMFEKGGWEASEDESEADDDDDDDTWNLSALRRETEAARQKKEEERLAKEYEGGAPLPPAVDSS
;
A
#
# COMPACT_ATOMS: atom_id res chain seq x y z
N MET A 1 -79.45 -21.73 -15.97
CA MET A 1 -78.47 -21.33 -14.93
C MET A 1 -77.07 -21.69 -15.43
N PRO A 2 -76.16 -20.73 -15.68
CA PRO A 2 -74.83 -21.05 -16.20
C PRO A 2 -74.02 -21.80 -15.14
N ARG A 3 -73.45 -22.94 -15.54
CA ARG A 3 -72.74 -23.90 -14.69
C ARG A 3 -71.35 -23.32 -14.38
N ARG A 4 -71.10 -22.91 -13.14
CA ARG A 4 -69.79 -22.40 -12.66
C ARG A 4 -68.70 -23.44 -12.98
N GLN A 5 -67.62 -23.02 -13.63
CA GLN A 5 -66.57 -23.95 -14.01
C GLN A 5 -65.76 -24.38 -12.76
N PRO A 6 -65.48 -25.69 -12.54
CA PRO A 6 -64.83 -26.18 -11.32
C PRO A 6 -63.40 -25.66 -11.05
N GLY A 7 -62.77 -24.98 -12.02
CA GLY A 7 -61.40 -24.48 -11.93
C GLY A 7 -61.26 -23.05 -11.36
N GLU A 8 -62.27 -22.21 -11.52
CA GLU A 8 -62.22 -20.79 -11.16
C GLU A 8 -62.14 -20.58 -9.64
N GLY A 9 -62.75 -21.47 -8.85
CA GLY A 9 -62.70 -21.43 -7.38
C GLY A 9 -61.33 -21.79 -6.80
N LYS A 10 -60.54 -22.64 -7.48
CA LYS A 10 -59.20 -23.01 -7.01
C LYS A 10 -58.18 -21.90 -7.29
N ALA A 11 -58.25 -21.28 -8.47
CA ALA A 11 -57.42 -20.13 -8.82
C ALA A 11 -57.71 -18.92 -7.92
N ALA A 12 -58.99 -18.65 -7.62
CA ALA A 12 -59.37 -17.59 -6.68
C ALA A 12 -58.93 -17.88 -5.24
N ALA A 13 -58.99 -19.13 -4.79
CA ALA A 13 -58.53 -19.52 -3.46
C ALA A 13 -56.99 -19.48 -3.34
N GLU A 14 -56.26 -19.80 -4.40
CA GLU A 14 -54.80 -19.68 -4.45
C GLU A 14 -54.36 -18.21 -4.47
N ALA A 15 -55.03 -17.36 -5.26
CA ALA A 15 -54.79 -15.92 -5.27
C ALA A 15 -55.05 -15.29 -3.90
N ALA A 16 -56.16 -15.64 -3.23
CA ALA A 16 -56.47 -15.16 -1.89
C ALA A 16 -55.45 -15.63 -0.84
N LYS A 17 -54.94 -16.86 -0.95
CA LYS A 17 -53.85 -17.36 -0.09
C LYS A 17 -52.54 -16.63 -0.35
N ARG A 18 -52.23 -16.29 -1.59
CA ARG A 18 -51.03 -15.53 -1.97
C ARG A 18 -51.10 -14.11 -1.42
N GLU A 19 -52.23 -13.43 -1.56
CA GLU A 19 -52.46 -12.09 -1.01
C GLU A 19 -52.41 -12.09 0.53
N ALA A 20 -52.99 -13.10 1.18
CA ALA A 20 -52.89 -13.26 2.64
C ALA A 20 -51.43 -13.50 3.08
N ALA A 21 -50.68 -14.35 2.37
CA ALA A 21 -49.27 -14.60 2.68
C ALA A 21 -48.39 -13.35 2.46
N GLU A 22 -48.76 -12.47 1.53
CA GLU A 22 -48.08 -11.18 1.35
C GLU A 22 -48.38 -10.18 2.46
N LEU A 23 -49.62 -10.16 2.96
CA LEU A 23 -50.02 -9.32 4.09
C LEU A 23 -49.35 -9.74 5.42
N PHE A 24 -49.16 -11.05 5.62
CA PHE A 24 -48.59 -11.60 6.86
C PHE A 24 -47.06 -11.83 6.79
N LYS A 25 -46.33 -11.19 5.87
CA LYS A 25 -44.86 -11.24 5.87
C LYS A 25 -44.34 -10.66 7.20
N PRO A 26 -43.68 -11.46 8.06
CA PRO A 26 -43.26 -11.00 9.36
C PRO A 26 -42.23 -9.87 9.24
N VAL A 27 -42.39 -8.86 10.08
CA VAL A 27 -41.48 -7.73 10.21
C VAL A 27 -40.09 -8.24 10.60
N GLN A 28 -39.17 -8.27 9.63
CA GLN A 28 -37.79 -8.70 9.85
C GLN A 28 -37.07 -7.69 10.75
N VAL A 29 -36.72 -8.11 11.96
CA VAL A 29 -35.90 -7.33 12.88
C VAL A 29 -34.44 -7.44 12.46
N GLN A 30 -33.80 -6.32 12.11
CA GLN A 30 -32.37 -6.25 11.81
C GLN A 30 -31.53 -6.59 13.05
N LYS A 31 -30.88 -7.75 13.05
CA LYS A 31 -29.88 -8.12 14.06
C LYS A 31 -28.55 -7.48 13.68
N ILE A 32 -27.94 -6.77 14.62
CA ILE A 32 -26.65 -6.09 14.44
C ILE A 32 -25.64 -6.83 15.32
N PRO A 33 -24.47 -7.25 14.79
CA PRO A 33 -23.41 -7.84 15.59
C PRO A 33 -22.84 -6.83 16.61
N PHE A 34 -22.37 -7.35 17.75
CA PHE A 34 -21.79 -6.51 18.81
C PHE A 34 -20.57 -5.74 18.31
N GLY A 35 -20.51 -4.43 18.60
CA GLY A 35 -19.41 -3.53 18.21
C GLY A 35 -19.65 -2.69 16.95
N VAL A 36 -20.77 -2.87 16.24
CA VAL A 36 -21.14 -2.02 15.08
C VAL A 36 -22.19 -0.99 15.50
N ASP A 37 -21.89 0.28 15.29
CA ASP A 37 -22.82 1.37 15.58
C ASP A 37 -24.10 1.24 14.73
N PRO A 38 -25.30 1.22 15.33
CA PRO A 38 -26.54 1.03 14.58
C PRO A 38 -26.79 2.08 13.48
N LYS A 39 -26.22 3.28 13.62
CA LYS A 39 -26.29 4.36 12.63
C LYS A 39 -25.37 4.16 11.42
N THR A 40 -24.41 3.23 11.45
CA THR A 40 -23.62 2.88 10.26
C THR A 40 -24.31 1.81 9.41
N VAL A 41 -25.49 1.34 9.81
CA VAL A 41 -26.28 0.34 9.08
C VAL A 41 -27.51 1.00 8.50
N LEU A 42 -27.79 0.75 7.21
CA LEU A 42 -28.99 1.27 6.54
C LEU A 42 -30.26 0.63 7.13
N CYS A 43 -31.25 1.47 7.43
CA CYS A 43 -32.56 1.06 7.91
C CYS A 43 -33.30 0.24 6.85
N GLN A 44 -33.62 -1.02 7.15
CA GLN A 44 -34.41 -1.88 6.25
C GLN A 44 -35.82 -1.33 5.99
N PHE A 45 -36.44 -0.68 6.99
CA PHE A 45 -37.75 -0.06 6.84
C PHE A 45 -37.70 1.19 5.97
N PHE A 46 -36.61 1.96 6.04
CA PHE A 46 -36.41 3.13 5.18
C PHE A 46 -36.17 2.69 3.73
N LYS A 47 -35.37 1.65 3.53
CA LYS A 47 -35.18 1.02 2.21
C LYS A 47 -36.51 0.52 1.60
N LYS A 48 -37.45 0.09 2.44
CA LYS A 48 -38.80 -0.34 2.04
C LYS A 48 -39.85 0.80 2.03
N GLY A 49 -39.46 2.03 2.33
CA GLY A 49 -40.37 3.20 2.37
C GLY A 49 -41.35 3.25 3.53
N ALA A 50 -41.24 2.34 4.51
CA ALA A 50 -42.16 2.19 5.63
C ALA A 50 -41.57 2.62 6.99
N CYS A 51 -40.57 3.51 6.99
CA CYS A 51 -39.94 3.97 8.23
C CYS A 51 -40.64 5.20 8.82
N GLU A 52 -41.40 4.99 9.89
CA GLU A 52 -42.09 6.07 10.63
C GLU A 52 -41.15 6.88 11.54
N LYS A 53 -39.93 6.36 11.79
CA LYS A 53 -38.99 6.94 12.79
C LYS A 53 -38.18 8.12 12.26
N GLY A 54 -38.24 8.39 10.94
CA GLY A 54 -37.59 9.53 10.30
C GLY A 54 -36.12 9.73 10.75
N LYS A 55 -35.75 10.97 11.08
CA LYS A 55 -34.38 11.33 11.52
C LYS A 55 -33.97 10.77 12.89
N LYS A 56 -34.92 10.27 13.69
CA LYS A 56 -34.66 9.67 15.02
C LYS A 56 -34.51 8.14 14.93
N CYS A 57 -34.48 7.58 13.72
CA CYS A 57 -34.27 6.15 13.54
C CYS A 57 -32.91 5.71 14.13
N LYS A 58 -32.90 4.53 14.76
CA LYS A 58 -31.67 3.90 15.27
C LYS A 58 -30.70 3.53 14.13
N PHE A 59 -31.25 3.36 12.93
CA PHE A 59 -30.54 3.00 11.70
C PHE A 59 -30.45 4.20 10.75
N SER A 60 -29.42 4.24 9.89
CA SER A 60 -29.25 5.34 8.94
C SER A 60 -30.25 5.31 7.79
N HIS A 61 -30.65 6.51 7.35
CA HIS A 61 -31.49 6.77 6.18
C HIS A 61 -30.65 7.28 4.98
N ASP A 62 -29.34 7.26 5.07
CA ASP A 62 -28.46 7.61 3.95
C ASP A 62 -28.18 6.35 3.11
N LEU A 63 -28.70 6.32 1.88
CA LEU A 63 -28.50 5.22 0.93
C LEU A 63 -27.01 4.98 0.61
N ASP A 64 -26.17 6.01 0.78
CA ASP A 64 -24.73 5.96 0.55
C ASP A 64 -23.93 5.27 1.67
N VAL A 65 -24.58 4.91 2.78
CA VAL A 65 -23.92 4.14 3.85
C VAL A 65 -23.63 2.70 3.40
N VAL A 66 -24.48 2.11 2.55
CA VAL A 66 -24.28 0.76 2.00
C VAL A 66 -23.05 0.68 1.09
N ARG A 67 -22.66 1.81 0.47
CA ARG A 67 -21.48 1.87 -0.41
C ARG A 67 -20.15 1.97 0.34
N ARG A 68 -20.18 2.29 1.64
CA ARG A 68 -18.98 2.58 2.43
C ARG A 68 -18.42 1.37 3.19
N THR A 69 -19.11 0.25 3.21
CA THR A 69 -18.82 -0.87 4.13
C THR A 69 -17.81 -1.89 3.62
N GLU A 70 -17.58 -2.05 2.32
CA GLU A 70 -16.70 -3.11 1.80
C GLU A 70 -15.64 -2.55 0.85
N LYS A 71 -14.43 -2.31 1.40
CA LYS A 71 -13.25 -2.01 0.59
C LYS A 71 -12.74 -3.33 0.03
N ARG A 72 -12.52 -3.38 -1.29
CA ARG A 72 -11.87 -4.51 -1.94
C ARG A 72 -10.50 -4.73 -1.33
N SER A 73 -10.14 -5.98 -1.05
CA SER A 73 -8.85 -6.34 -0.44
C SER A 73 -7.71 -5.89 -1.36
N LEU A 74 -6.83 -5.02 -0.84
CA LEU A 74 -5.71 -4.39 -1.57
C LEU A 74 -4.61 -5.39 -1.98
N TYR A 75 -4.60 -6.56 -1.37
CA TYR A 75 -3.55 -7.57 -1.50
C TYR A 75 -3.95 -8.78 -2.34
N THR A 76 -5.23 -8.91 -2.71
CA THR A 76 -5.74 -10.02 -3.53
C THR A 76 -6.19 -9.47 -4.87
N ASP A 77 -5.52 -9.86 -5.96
CA ASP A 77 -5.97 -9.48 -7.30
C ASP A 77 -7.27 -10.22 -7.60
N THR A 78 -8.29 -9.48 -8.00
CA THR A 78 -9.62 -10.07 -8.14
C THR A 78 -9.76 -10.97 -9.35
N ARG A 79 -8.82 -10.88 -10.29
CA ARG A 79 -8.70 -11.82 -11.41
C ARG A 79 -8.19 -13.20 -10.97
N GLU A 80 -7.58 -13.28 -9.79
CA GLU A 80 -7.18 -14.54 -9.16
C GLU A 80 -8.34 -15.15 -8.34
N GLY A 81 -9.43 -14.40 -8.11
CA GLY A 81 -10.58 -14.80 -7.30
C GLY A 81 -11.77 -15.39 -8.04
N ASP A 82 -11.75 -15.42 -9.38
CA ASP A 82 -12.87 -15.91 -10.22
C ASP A 82 -12.66 -17.35 -10.74
N GLY A 83 -11.74 -18.11 -10.14
CA GLY A 83 -11.33 -19.44 -10.60
C GLY A 83 -11.34 -20.49 -9.49
N GLU A 84 -12.54 -20.97 -9.18
CA GLU A 84 -12.90 -22.15 -8.37
C GLU A 84 -12.76 -22.02 -6.84
N PRO A 85 -13.74 -22.53 -6.06
CA PRO A 85 -13.64 -22.61 -4.61
C PRO A 85 -12.43 -23.47 -4.22
N GLU A 86 -11.65 -22.99 -3.26
CA GLU A 86 -10.42 -23.62 -2.73
C GLU A 86 -10.64 -25.04 -2.16
N GLU A 87 -11.88 -25.51 -2.07
CA GLU A 87 -12.25 -26.85 -1.59
C GLU A 87 -12.15 -27.96 -2.67
N GLU A 88 -12.19 -27.64 -3.98
CA GLU A 88 -12.04 -28.67 -5.03
C GLU A 88 -10.57 -28.99 -5.34
N LYS A 89 -9.66 -28.01 -5.24
CA LYS A 89 -8.21 -28.20 -5.49
C LYS A 89 -7.49 -29.08 -4.46
N LYS A 90 -8.09 -29.33 -3.30
CA LYS A 90 -7.52 -30.20 -2.25
C LYS A 90 -7.95 -31.68 -2.37
N LYS A 91 -8.80 -32.03 -3.34
CA LYS A 91 -9.23 -33.42 -3.59
C LYS A 91 -8.54 -34.10 -4.77
N ASP A 92 -7.84 -33.37 -5.63
CA ASP A 92 -7.02 -33.95 -6.71
C ASP A 92 -5.62 -34.29 -6.18
N ASN A 93 -5.49 -35.45 -5.55
CA ASN A 93 -4.18 -36.02 -5.23
C ASN A 93 -3.49 -36.49 -6.53
N MET A 94 -2.18 -36.25 -6.65
CA MET A 94 -1.36 -36.49 -7.84
C MET A 94 -1.25 -37.98 -8.22
N GLU A 95 -1.71 -38.89 -7.35
CA GLU A 95 -1.66 -40.34 -7.49
C GLU A 95 -2.73 -40.92 -8.47
N ASP A 96 -3.77 -40.17 -8.83
CA ASP A 96 -4.89 -40.62 -9.70
C ASP A 96 -4.83 -40.04 -11.14
N TRP A 97 -3.62 -39.71 -11.62
CA TRP A 97 -3.42 -39.05 -12.91
C TRP A 97 -2.90 -40.02 -14.00
N ASP A 98 -3.79 -40.43 -14.89
CA ASP A 98 -3.45 -41.23 -16.08
C ASP A 98 -2.59 -40.46 -17.11
N GLU A 99 -1.85 -41.18 -17.95
CA GLU A 99 -0.95 -40.59 -18.95
C GLU A 99 -1.66 -39.67 -19.97
N GLU A 100 -2.93 -39.93 -20.25
CA GLU A 100 -3.77 -39.08 -21.10
C GLU A 100 -4.16 -37.76 -20.40
N LYS A 101 -4.35 -37.80 -19.06
CA LYS A 101 -4.58 -36.63 -18.21
C LYS A 101 -3.29 -35.83 -17.99
N LEU A 102 -2.13 -36.51 -17.92
CA LEU A 102 -0.82 -35.84 -17.99
C LEU A 102 -0.62 -35.14 -19.34
N ARG A 103 -0.94 -35.78 -20.47
CA ARG A 103 -0.79 -35.18 -21.79
C ARG A 103 -1.75 -34.00 -21.99
N SER A 104 -2.97 -34.06 -21.47
CA SER A 104 -3.92 -32.94 -21.52
C SER A 104 -3.49 -31.78 -20.61
N VAL A 105 -2.84 -32.06 -19.48
CA VAL A 105 -2.30 -31.03 -18.58
C VAL A 105 -1.03 -30.41 -19.15
N VAL A 106 -0.18 -31.18 -19.84
CA VAL A 106 0.98 -30.65 -20.57
C VAL A 106 0.53 -29.82 -21.78
N MET A 107 -0.47 -30.28 -22.55
CA MET A 107 -1.04 -29.50 -23.65
C MET A 107 -1.78 -28.24 -23.17
N SER A 108 -2.44 -28.28 -22.01
CA SER A 108 -3.09 -27.08 -21.41
C SER A 108 -2.11 -26.16 -20.68
N LYS A 109 -0.96 -26.64 -20.21
CA LYS A 109 0.15 -25.79 -19.70
C LYS A 109 0.83 -24.96 -20.78
N HIS A 110 0.72 -25.36 -22.05
CA HIS A 110 1.13 -24.55 -23.20
C HIS A 110 0.01 -23.64 -23.72
N GLY A 111 -1.13 -23.55 -23.01
CA GLY A 111 -2.16 -22.56 -23.25
C GLY A 111 -1.65 -21.15 -22.96
N ASN A 112 -1.65 -20.31 -24.00
CA ASN A 112 -1.39 -18.86 -24.04
C ASN A 112 -0.75 -18.27 -22.76
N PRO A 113 0.55 -17.92 -22.76
CA PRO A 113 1.21 -17.37 -21.59
C PRO A 113 0.38 -16.19 -21.08
N LYS A 114 -0.09 -16.29 -19.82
CA LYS A 114 -0.85 -15.22 -19.18
C LYS A 114 -0.08 -13.92 -19.41
N THR A 115 -0.70 -12.95 -20.06
CA THR A 115 -0.08 -11.65 -20.37
C THR A 115 0.13 -10.79 -19.12
N THR A 116 -0.03 -11.38 -17.93
CA THR A 116 0.09 -10.76 -16.63
C THR A 116 1.56 -10.73 -16.23
N THR A 117 2.17 -9.57 -16.38
CA THR A 117 3.46 -9.24 -15.78
C THR A 117 3.31 -9.12 -14.25
N ASP A 118 4.33 -9.54 -13.51
CA ASP A 118 4.40 -9.41 -12.04
C ASP A 118 4.64 -7.96 -11.57
N LYS A 119 4.75 -7.04 -12.52
CA LYS A 119 4.85 -5.61 -12.25
C LYS A 119 3.45 -5.09 -11.89
N VAL A 120 3.38 -4.33 -10.80
CA VAL A 120 2.14 -3.69 -10.36
C VAL A 120 1.76 -2.54 -11.29
N CYS A 121 0.47 -2.42 -11.60
CA CYS A 121 -0.03 -1.39 -12.50
C CYS A 121 0.21 0.01 -11.91
N LYS A 122 0.81 0.92 -12.70
CA LYS A 122 1.03 2.32 -12.30
C LYS A 122 -0.26 3.03 -11.89
N TYR A 123 -1.34 2.83 -12.66
CA TYR A 123 -2.64 3.42 -12.38
C TYR A 123 -3.30 2.86 -11.12
N PHE A 124 -2.97 1.61 -10.76
CA PHE A 124 -3.43 1.03 -9.51
C PHE A 124 -2.71 1.65 -8.32
N ILE A 125 -1.38 1.83 -8.39
CA ILE A 125 -0.63 2.56 -7.34
C ILE A 125 -1.20 3.97 -7.17
N GLU A 126 -1.42 4.69 -8.27
CA GLU A 126 -2.01 6.04 -8.24
C GLU A 126 -3.44 6.05 -7.68
N ALA A 127 -4.27 5.04 -8.00
CA ALA A 127 -5.62 4.94 -7.48
C ALA A 127 -5.67 4.62 -5.98
N VAL A 128 -4.78 3.77 -5.51
CA VAL A 128 -4.64 3.45 -4.08
C VAL A 128 -4.07 4.67 -3.34
N GLU A 129 -3.10 5.37 -3.91
CA GLU A 129 -2.58 6.62 -3.36
C GLU A 129 -3.68 7.67 -3.25
N ASN A 130 -4.49 7.84 -4.30
CA ASN A 130 -5.60 8.78 -4.30
C ASN A 130 -6.83 8.30 -3.51
N GLN A 131 -6.77 7.14 -2.85
CA GLN A 131 -7.89 6.50 -2.14
C GLN A 131 -9.15 6.30 -3.00
N LYS A 132 -8.99 6.30 -4.33
CA LYS A 132 -10.06 6.05 -5.30
C LYS A 132 -10.19 4.56 -5.64
N TYR A 133 -9.31 3.73 -5.09
CA TYR A 133 -9.42 2.29 -5.20
C TYR A 133 -10.64 1.76 -4.43
N GLY A 134 -11.50 1.01 -5.13
CA GLY A 134 -12.73 0.47 -4.57
C GLY A 134 -13.48 -0.38 -5.59
N TRP A 135 -14.70 -0.79 -5.22
CA TRP A 135 -15.54 -1.69 -6.02
C TRP A 135 -15.81 -1.21 -7.46
N PHE A 136 -15.81 0.11 -7.69
CA PHE A 136 -16.08 0.70 -9.01
C PHE A 136 -14.81 1.18 -9.74
N TRP A 137 -13.62 0.88 -9.20
CA TRP A 137 -12.38 1.31 -9.84
C TRP A 137 -11.97 0.33 -10.95
N THR A 138 -12.03 0.79 -12.20
CA THR A 138 -11.54 0.07 -13.37
C THR A 138 -10.22 0.67 -13.83
N CYS A 139 -9.22 -0.18 -14.05
CA CYS A 139 -7.93 0.28 -14.57
C CYS A 139 -8.07 0.92 -15.95
N PRO A 140 -7.56 2.15 -16.18
CA PRO A 140 -7.57 2.78 -17.50
C PRO A 140 -6.77 2.00 -18.56
N ASN A 141 -5.80 1.20 -18.14
CA ASN A 141 -4.94 0.37 -19.00
C ASN A 141 -5.59 -0.98 -19.34
N GLY A 142 -6.89 -1.00 -19.59
CA GLY A 142 -7.62 -2.18 -20.06
C GLY A 142 -8.50 -2.90 -19.04
N GLY A 143 -8.89 -2.26 -17.94
CA GLY A 143 -9.82 -2.79 -16.95
C GLY A 143 -9.32 -4.13 -16.39
N ASP A 144 -10.06 -5.20 -16.65
CA ASP A 144 -9.70 -6.56 -16.23
C ASP A 144 -8.63 -7.23 -17.12
N LYS A 145 -8.38 -6.71 -18.34
CA LYS A 145 -7.33 -7.17 -19.27
C LYS A 145 -6.01 -6.42 -19.12
N CYS A 146 -5.81 -5.67 -18.04
CA CYS A 146 -4.53 -5.00 -17.79
C CYS A 146 -3.40 -6.03 -17.70
N MET A 147 -2.31 -5.81 -18.43
CA MET A 147 -1.11 -6.67 -18.40
C MET A 147 -0.35 -6.62 -17.07
N TYR A 148 -0.72 -5.72 -16.16
CA TYR A 148 -0.04 -5.47 -14.89
C TYR A 148 -0.93 -5.90 -13.71
N LYS A 149 -0.32 -6.31 -12.59
CA LYS A 149 -1.03 -6.77 -11.39
C LYS A 149 -1.79 -5.63 -10.71
N HIS A 150 -3.01 -5.90 -10.23
CA HIS A 150 -3.86 -4.95 -9.49
C HIS A 150 -3.92 -5.29 -7.99
N SER A 151 -2.76 -5.64 -7.43
CA SER A 151 -2.55 -5.85 -6.00
C SER A 151 -1.23 -5.21 -5.60
N LEU A 152 -1.14 -4.70 -4.37
CA LEU A 152 0.13 -4.21 -3.83
C LEU A 152 1.06 -5.43 -3.62
N PRO A 153 2.38 -5.31 -3.86
CA PRO A 153 3.32 -6.36 -3.48
C PRO A 153 3.28 -6.57 -1.96
N PRO A 154 3.43 -7.82 -1.47
CA PRO A 154 3.49 -8.10 -0.04
C PRO A 154 4.62 -7.27 0.60
N GLY A 155 4.26 -6.41 1.56
CA GLY A 155 5.21 -5.53 2.26
C GLY A 155 5.23 -4.06 1.79
N PHE A 156 4.47 -3.66 0.77
CA PHE A 156 4.39 -2.24 0.38
C PHE A 156 3.54 -1.43 1.36
N VAL A 157 4.20 -0.58 2.15
CA VAL A 157 3.54 0.35 3.08
C VAL A 157 3.16 1.63 2.33
N LEU A 158 1.86 1.91 2.28
CA LEU A 158 1.33 3.14 1.68
C LEU A 158 1.80 4.37 2.47
N LYS A 159 2.40 5.36 1.78
CA LYS A 159 2.70 6.67 2.37
C LYS A 159 1.44 7.26 3.01
N THR A 160 1.56 7.81 4.21
CA THR A 160 0.43 8.44 4.89
C THR A 160 -0.06 9.66 4.11
N LYS A 161 -1.33 10.05 4.31
CA LYS A 161 -1.92 11.23 3.66
C LYS A 161 -1.10 12.50 3.94
N GLU A 162 -0.52 12.61 5.12
CA GLU A 162 0.33 13.73 5.55
C GLU A 162 1.69 13.71 4.86
N GLN A 163 2.34 12.55 4.76
CA GLN A 163 3.61 12.41 4.03
C GLN A 163 3.45 12.77 2.55
N ARG A 164 2.35 12.36 1.92
CA ARG A 164 2.06 12.71 0.52
C ARG A 164 1.76 14.19 0.34
N ALA A 165 1.00 14.79 1.26
CA ALA A 165 0.72 16.22 1.23
C ALA A 165 2.00 17.04 1.44
N ALA A 166 2.89 16.59 2.32
CA ALA A 166 4.19 17.23 2.56
C ALA A 166 5.11 17.14 1.33
N GLU A 167 5.21 15.97 0.68
CA GLU A 167 6.01 15.78 -0.54
C GLU A 167 5.48 16.60 -1.71
N LYS A 168 4.16 16.62 -1.91
CA LYS A 168 3.52 17.45 -2.93
C LYS A 168 3.73 18.94 -2.65
N ALA A 169 3.54 19.38 -1.41
CA ALA A 169 3.79 20.76 -1.02
C ALA A 169 5.28 21.13 -1.17
N LEU A 170 6.21 20.20 -0.97
CA LEU A 170 7.64 20.40 -1.20
C LEU A 170 7.93 20.55 -2.70
N MET A 171 7.33 19.72 -3.56
CA MET A 171 7.46 19.85 -5.02
C MET A 171 6.84 21.15 -5.54
N ASP A 172 5.65 21.53 -5.07
CA ASP A 172 4.98 22.77 -5.47
C ASP A 172 5.73 24.02 -4.97
N LYS A 173 6.46 23.91 -3.86
CA LYS A 173 7.36 24.97 -3.34
C LYS A 173 8.75 24.95 -3.99
N SER A 174 9.10 23.90 -4.72
CA SER A 174 10.38 23.85 -5.41
C SER A 174 10.32 24.81 -6.61
N PRO A 175 11.36 25.62 -6.83
CA PRO A 175 11.38 26.62 -7.91
C PRO A 175 11.24 26.02 -9.32
N LEU A 176 11.35 24.70 -9.46
CA LEU A 176 11.11 23.95 -10.70
C LEU A 176 9.62 23.86 -11.08
N ALA A 177 8.70 24.03 -10.12
CA ALA A 177 7.25 24.04 -10.38
C ALA A 177 6.72 25.44 -10.70
N THR A 178 7.35 26.50 -10.17
CA THR A 178 6.88 27.88 -10.28
C THR A 178 7.61 28.72 -11.33
N LEU A 179 8.87 28.39 -11.65
CA LEU A 179 9.62 29.03 -12.73
C LEU A 179 9.96 27.97 -13.74
N THR A 180 9.41 28.09 -14.94
CA THR A 180 9.86 27.25 -16.04
C THR A 180 11.31 27.61 -16.33
N LEU A 181 12.09 26.65 -16.81
CA LEU A 181 13.52 26.83 -17.06
C LEU A 181 13.76 28.03 -18.01
N GLU A 182 12.80 28.28 -18.88
CA GLU A 182 12.72 29.40 -19.81
C GLU A 182 12.55 30.75 -19.11
N ASP A 183 11.65 30.88 -18.14
CA ASP A 183 11.41 32.14 -17.41
C ASP A 183 12.64 32.52 -16.55
N PHE A 184 13.31 31.52 -15.97
CA PHE A 184 14.59 31.72 -15.30
C PHE A 184 15.68 32.20 -16.28
N LEU A 185 15.83 31.55 -17.44
CA LEU A 185 16.79 31.94 -18.48
C LEU A 185 16.52 33.34 -19.04
N GLU A 186 15.26 33.72 -19.23
CA GLU A 186 14.87 35.06 -19.70
C GLU A 186 15.22 36.14 -18.67
N SER A 187 15.00 35.85 -17.38
CA SER A 187 15.39 36.77 -16.29
C SER A 187 16.91 36.96 -16.20
N GLU A 188 17.69 35.88 -16.36
CA GLU A 188 19.16 35.93 -16.31
C GLU A 188 19.74 36.60 -17.56
N ARG A 189 19.16 36.36 -18.74
CA ARG A 189 19.54 37.05 -19.97
C ARG A 189 19.29 38.55 -19.89
N HIS A 190 18.21 38.99 -19.25
CA HIS A 190 17.92 40.41 -19.05
C HIS A 190 18.82 41.05 -17.98
N LYS A 191 19.31 40.28 -16.99
CA LYS A 191 20.32 40.73 -16.03
C LYS A 191 21.71 40.89 -16.68
N LEU A 192 22.03 40.05 -17.67
CA LEU A 192 23.27 40.12 -18.46
C LEU A 192 23.23 41.24 -19.52
N THR A 193 23.14 42.49 -19.06
CA THR A 193 23.32 43.67 -19.92
C THR A 193 24.72 44.26 -19.67
N GLY A 194 25.66 44.03 -20.58
CA GLY A 194 27.04 44.52 -20.47
C GLY A 194 27.98 44.00 -21.55
N THR A 195 29.25 44.43 -21.52
CA THR A 195 30.33 43.95 -22.42
C THR A 195 30.63 42.47 -22.15
N LEU A 196 29.98 41.58 -22.90
CA LEU A 196 30.16 40.13 -22.78
C LEU A 196 31.51 39.69 -23.36
N THR A 197 32.20 38.79 -22.65
CA THR A 197 33.40 38.14 -23.16
C THR A 197 33.02 37.11 -24.23
N PRO A 198 33.60 37.16 -25.43
CA PRO A 198 33.34 36.15 -26.45
C PRO A 198 33.86 34.78 -26.00
N VAL A 199 33.10 33.75 -26.31
CA VAL A 199 33.47 32.36 -26.02
C VAL A 199 34.46 31.90 -27.09
N THR A 200 35.74 32.01 -26.79
CA THR A 200 36.85 31.44 -27.55
C THR A 200 37.37 30.20 -26.83
N PRO A 201 38.14 29.31 -27.48
CA PRO A 201 38.69 28.12 -26.83
C PRO A 201 39.49 28.43 -25.57
N ASP A 202 40.23 29.54 -25.58
CA ASP A 202 41.06 29.98 -24.46
C ASP A 202 40.23 30.52 -23.29
N THR A 203 39.13 31.23 -23.55
CA THR A 203 38.23 31.71 -22.48
C THR A 203 37.41 30.56 -21.90
N PHE A 204 37.02 29.58 -22.71
CA PHE A 204 36.34 28.37 -22.25
C PHE A 204 37.25 27.48 -21.38
N ALA A 205 38.53 27.33 -21.75
CA ALA A 205 39.48 26.55 -20.96
C ALA A 205 39.71 27.16 -19.57
N LYS A 206 39.79 28.50 -19.48
CA LYS A 206 39.85 29.22 -18.20
C LYS A 206 38.58 29.01 -17.38
N TRP A 207 37.41 29.22 -17.98
CA TRP A 207 36.11 29.00 -17.32
C TRP A 207 35.94 27.55 -16.83
N LYS A 208 36.38 26.56 -17.61
CA LYS A 208 36.26 25.13 -17.24
C LYS A 208 37.13 24.81 -16.02
N LYS A 209 38.34 25.34 -15.95
CA LYS A 209 39.22 25.19 -14.77
C LYS A 209 38.56 25.83 -13.56
N GLU A 210 38.11 27.08 -13.66
CA GLU A 210 37.43 27.79 -12.57
C GLU A 210 36.16 27.07 -12.09
N ARG A 211 35.39 26.46 -12.98
CA ARG A 211 34.20 25.67 -12.62
C ARG A 211 34.54 24.36 -11.91
N ILE A 212 35.59 23.68 -12.33
CA ILE A 212 36.07 22.47 -11.67
C ILE A 212 36.63 22.82 -10.30
N ASP A 213 37.48 23.84 -10.20
CA ASP A 213 38.08 24.30 -8.94
C ASP A 213 37.00 24.77 -7.96
N LYS A 214 35.98 25.49 -8.42
CA LYS A 214 34.82 25.88 -7.60
C LYS A 214 34.03 24.67 -7.08
N LYS A 215 33.83 23.65 -7.93
CA LYS A 215 33.12 22.43 -7.54
C LYS A 215 33.91 21.64 -6.50
N VAL A 216 35.22 21.51 -6.69
CA VAL A 216 36.12 20.85 -5.73
C VAL A 216 36.13 21.61 -4.41
N ALA A 217 36.21 22.95 -4.44
CA ALA A 217 36.15 23.78 -3.24
C ALA A 217 34.81 23.69 -2.50
N GLU A 218 33.68 23.63 -3.21
CA GLU A 218 32.35 23.41 -2.60
C GLU A 218 32.22 22.01 -1.97
N GLU A 219 32.76 20.97 -2.63
CA GLU A 219 32.81 19.62 -2.08
C GLU A 219 33.73 19.52 -0.85
N GLU A 220 34.87 20.19 -0.86
CA GLU A 220 35.76 20.28 0.31
C GLU A 220 35.13 21.08 1.45
N ALA A 221 34.46 22.20 1.16
CA ALA A 221 33.72 22.97 2.15
C ALA A 221 32.55 22.18 2.74
N ASN A 222 31.83 21.39 1.93
CA ASN A 222 30.79 20.48 2.41
C ASN A 222 31.39 19.36 3.25
N LYS A 223 32.52 18.76 2.85
CA LYS A 223 33.24 17.77 3.67
C LYS A 223 33.72 18.37 5.00
N MET A 224 34.14 19.63 5.03
CA MET A 224 34.51 20.33 6.27
C MET A 224 33.28 20.66 7.14
N LYS A 225 32.13 20.96 6.54
CA LYS A 225 30.87 21.13 7.28
C LYS A 225 30.32 19.81 7.80
N GLU A 226 30.41 18.73 7.01
CA GLU A 226 30.06 17.35 7.38
C GLU A 226 31.09 16.71 8.33
N ALA A 227 32.27 17.31 8.49
CA ALA A 227 33.19 17.02 9.59
C ALA A 227 32.70 17.54 10.96
N THR A 228 31.38 17.59 11.15
CA THR A 228 30.74 17.77 12.45
C THR A 228 30.36 16.41 13.03
N GLY A 229 30.94 16.08 14.19
CA GLY A 229 30.64 14.89 15.01
C GLY A 229 31.09 13.55 14.41
N LYS A 230 30.42 13.10 13.36
CA LYS A 230 30.57 11.73 12.82
C LYS A 230 31.88 11.51 12.06
N ALA A 231 32.26 12.44 11.18
CA ALA A 231 33.50 12.31 10.43
C ALA A 231 34.75 12.61 11.27
N MET A 232 34.63 13.36 12.38
CA MET A 232 35.70 13.54 13.38
C MET A 232 35.93 12.25 14.17
N PHE A 233 34.85 11.55 14.55
CA PHE A 233 34.91 10.29 15.28
C PHE A 233 35.47 9.14 14.44
N GLU A 234 35.07 9.03 13.18
CA GLU A 234 35.54 7.96 12.27
C GLU A 234 36.99 8.17 11.80
N LYS A 235 37.48 9.42 11.76
CA LYS A 235 38.87 9.74 11.42
C LYS A 235 39.87 9.56 12.57
N GLY A 236 39.45 9.07 13.73
CA GLY A 236 40.35 8.74 14.84
C GLY A 236 40.94 9.96 15.57
N GLY A 237 40.39 11.17 15.39
CA GLY A 237 40.86 12.39 16.06
C GLY A 237 40.61 12.44 17.57
N TRP A 238 40.07 11.37 18.16
CA TRP A 238 39.82 11.23 19.60
C TRP A 238 40.99 10.58 20.36
N GLU A 239 41.95 9.98 19.65
CA GLU A 239 43.08 9.23 20.23
C GLU A 239 44.29 10.13 20.57
N ALA A 240 44.23 11.44 20.26
CA ALA A 240 45.36 12.37 20.38
C ALA A 240 45.34 13.25 21.66
N SER A 241 44.74 12.77 22.75
CA SER A 241 44.92 13.36 24.09
C SER A 241 45.09 12.25 25.12
N GLU A 242 46.11 11.41 24.92
CA GLU A 242 46.61 10.44 25.89
C GLU A 242 47.92 10.97 26.50
N ASP A 243 47.86 12.20 27.05
CA ASP A 243 48.93 12.73 27.91
C ASP A 243 48.29 13.66 28.96
N GLU A 244 48.48 13.26 30.22
CA GLU A 244 48.26 14.01 31.46
C GLU A 244 46.82 14.12 32.01
N SER A 245 46.40 13.12 32.80
CA SER A 245 46.09 13.34 34.22
C SER A 245 45.86 12.01 34.95
N GLU A 246 46.90 11.56 35.66
CA GLU A 246 46.76 10.64 36.78
C GLU A 246 45.99 11.37 37.89
N ALA A 247 44.69 11.08 38.02
CA ALA A 247 43.88 11.47 39.16
C ALA A 247 43.20 10.22 39.70
N ASP A 248 43.84 9.69 40.73
CA ASP A 248 43.35 8.75 41.73
C ASP A 248 42.06 9.31 42.35
N ASP A 249 40.91 8.68 42.10
CA ASP A 249 39.71 8.79 42.94
C ASP A 249 38.92 7.47 42.84
N ASP A 250 38.87 6.78 43.99
CA ASP A 250 38.06 5.59 44.26
C ASP A 250 36.54 5.93 44.20
N ASP A 251 35.73 4.91 43.89
CA ASP A 251 34.26 4.85 44.02
C ASP A 251 33.41 5.67 43.02
N ASP A 252 33.01 5.05 41.90
CA ASP A 252 31.75 5.40 41.22
C ASP A 252 31.16 4.22 40.43
N ASP A 253 30.33 3.43 41.11
CA ASP A 253 29.50 2.32 40.61
C ASP A 253 28.35 2.81 39.67
N ASP A 254 28.38 4.08 39.25
CA ASP A 254 27.36 4.76 38.43
C ASP A 254 27.84 5.15 37.02
N THR A 255 28.91 4.53 36.51
CA THR A 255 29.24 4.63 35.08
C THR A 255 28.24 3.79 34.27
N TRP A 256 27.20 4.43 33.73
CA TRP A 256 26.21 3.84 32.82
C TRP A 256 26.90 2.89 31.83
N ASN A 257 26.77 1.59 32.03
CA ASN A 257 27.42 0.59 31.19
C ASN A 257 26.71 0.54 29.83
N LEU A 258 27.08 1.46 28.94
CA LEU A 258 26.52 1.63 27.60
C LEU A 258 26.69 0.36 26.75
N SER A 259 27.70 -0.46 27.03
CA SER A 259 27.89 -1.77 26.40
C SER A 259 26.79 -2.75 26.82
N ALA A 260 26.49 -2.82 28.12
CA ALA A 260 25.39 -3.65 28.63
C ALA A 260 24.04 -3.18 28.07
N LEU A 261 23.78 -1.87 28.05
CA LEU A 261 22.55 -1.30 27.50
C LEU A 261 22.44 -1.53 25.97
N ARG A 262 23.55 -1.44 25.23
CA ARG A 262 23.57 -1.73 23.79
C ARG A 262 23.31 -3.21 23.51
N ARG A 263 23.92 -4.10 24.30
CA ARG A 263 23.68 -5.54 24.19
C ARG A 263 22.23 -5.90 24.51
N GLU A 264 21.65 -5.28 25.53
CA GLU A 264 20.26 -5.51 25.92
C GLU A 264 19.27 -4.96 24.89
N THR A 265 19.54 -3.79 24.31
CA THR A 265 18.70 -3.20 23.24
C THR A 265 18.81 -3.96 21.91
N GLU A 266 20.00 -4.43 21.54
CA GLU A 266 20.20 -5.29 20.38
C GLU A 266 19.54 -6.66 20.57
N ALA A 267 19.66 -7.26 21.76
CA ALA A 267 18.98 -8.52 22.10
C ALA A 267 17.45 -8.36 22.10
N ALA A 268 16.92 -7.25 22.62
CA ALA A 268 15.48 -6.97 22.58
C ALA A 268 14.98 -6.81 21.13
N ARG A 269 15.79 -6.18 20.26
CA ARG A 269 15.47 -6.04 18.83
C ARG A 269 15.51 -7.39 18.11
N GLN A 270 16.53 -8.21 18.37
CA GLN A 270 16.65 -9.56 17.82
C GLN A 270 15.50 -10.44 18.27
N LYS A 271 15.17 -10.46 19.57
CA LYS A 271 14.03 -11.22 20.09
C LYS A 271 12.71 -10.83 19.45
N LYS A 272 12.48 -9.54 19.20
CA LYS A 272 11.29 -9.06 18.48
C LYS A 272 11.29 -9.49 17.01
N GLU A 273 12.46 -9.57 16.39
CA GLU A 273 12.60 -10.10 15.04
C GLU A 273 12.38 -11.61 14.98
N GLU A 274 12.94 -12.36 15.93
CA GLU A 274 12.73 -13.79 16.11
C GLU A 274 11.27 -14.09 16.39
N GLU A 275 10.58 -13.29 17.19
CA GLU A 275 9.13 -13.43 17.40
C GLU A 275 8.34 -13.15 16.11
N ARG A 276 8.77 -12.16 15.31
CA ARG A 276 8.19 -11.90 13.98
C ARG A 276 8.41 -13.10 13.05
N LEU A 277 9.63 -13.62 12.99
CA LEU A 277 10.03 -14.76 12.17
C LEU A 277 9.37 -16.06 12.63
N ALA A 278 9.25 -16.29 13.94
CA ALA A 278 8.56 -17.42 14.51
C ALA A 278 7.06 -17.38 14.18
N LYS A 279 6.44 -16.20 14.27
CA LYS A 279 5.05 -15.99 13.86
C LYS A 279 4.84 -16.17 12.36
N GLU A 280 5.85 -15.85 11.56
CA GLU A 280 5.88 -16.09 10.12
C GLU A 280 6.08 -17.58 9.80
N TYR A 281 6.83 -18.31 10.62
CA TYR A 281 7.10 -19.74 10.48
C TYR A 281 5.97 -20.65 11.01
N GLU A 282 5.30 -20.27 12.11
CA GLU A 282 4.12 -20.94 12.66
C GLU A 282 2.90 -20.85 11.72
N GLY A 283 2.97 -19.97 10.71
CA GLY A 283 2.03 -19.85 9.59
C GLY A 283 2.26 -20.83 8.42
N GLY A 284 3.25 -21.72 8.48
CA GLY A 284 3.42 -22.84 7.54
C GLY A 284 4.15 -22.51 6.24
N ALA A 285 5.45 -22.24 6.31
CA ALA A 285 6.35 -22.30 5.15
C ALA A 285 7.62 -23.09 5.50
N PRO A 286 8.06 -24.07 4.68
CA PRO A 286 9.17 -24.96 5.01
C PRO A 286 10.54 -24.24 4.94
N LEU A 287 11.43 -24.56 5.89
CA LEU A 287 12.82 -24.09 5.91
C LEU A 287 13.58 -24.55 4.65
N PRO A 288 14.37 -23.68 3.98
CA PRO A 288 15.39 -24.14 3.06
C PRO A 288 16.51 -24.88 3.85
N PRO A 289 17.11 -25.93 3.26
CA PRO A 289 18.12 -26.72 3.96
C PRO A 289 19.35 -25.89 4.29
N ALA A 290 19.87 -26.10 5.51
CA ALA A 290 21.14 -25.54 5.95
C ALA A 290 22.26 -26.03 5.02
N VAL A 291 22.95 -25.09 4.39
CA VAL A 291 24.19 -25.36 3.66
C VAL A 291 25.31 -25.50 4.66
N ASP A 292 25.65 -26.74 5.01
CA ASP A 292 26.91 -27.08 5.68
C ASP A 292 28.06 -26.67 4.75
N SER A 293 28.86 -25.71 5.21
CA SER A 293 30.10 -25.31 4.55
C SER A 293 31.24 -26.16 5.11
N SER A 294 31.72 -27.10 4.32
CA SER A 294 33.07 -27.69 4.43
C SER A 294 33.94 -27.17 3.30
#